data_AF-A0A9N7RGX3-F1
#
_entry.id   AF-A0A9N7RGX3-F1
#
_cell.length_a   1.000
_cell.length_b   1.000
_cell.length_c   1.000
_cell.angle_alpha   90.00
_cell.angle_beta   90.00
_cell.angle_gamma   90.00
#
_symmetry.space_group_name_H-M   'P 1'
#
loop_
_entity.id
_entity.type
_entity.pdbx_description
1 polymer ?
#
loop_
_entity_poly.entity_id
_entity_poly.type
_entity_poly.pdbx_seq_one_letter_code
_entity_poly.pdbx_strand_id
1 'polypeptide(L)'
;MRTVNHNNGSTITKEIGLLKIEEKGVKVLALHGFVDDVVEASDGSLYYSVASTKYGLHNWILDVLEAKPRGQLLKYDPSSNTTSVLLDGLGFANGVALSADQDYLVFCESWKHKCLKYWLDGDRKGKTEIFTDNLPGAPDNINLAPDGSFWIALIELHSRKLGLLYKWQLLRNGKIIRGFDDPTGKVMAFVTSALEFEGHLYLGSLHNDFRGKLPLPTPPL
;
A
#
# COMPACT_ATOMS: atom_id res chain seq x y z
N MET A 1 -0.96 -2.24 -14.22
CA MET A 1 -1.49 -1.15 -13.39
C MET A 1 -0.32 -0.34 -12.83
N ARG A 2 -0.33 0.99 -12.99
CA ARG A 2 0.72 1.90 -12.49
C ARG A 2 0.25 2.51 -11.17
N THR A 3 1.00 2.36 -10.10
CA THR A 3 0.80 3.18 -8.89
C THR A 3 1.60 4.46 -9.10
N VAL A 4 0.90 5.54 -9.45
CA VAL A 4 1.49 6.86 -9.66
C VAL A 4 1.29 7.64 -8.38
N ASN A 5 2.38 7.98 -7.69
CA ASN A 5 2.32 8.96 -6.62
C ASN A 5 2.12 10.34 -7.26
N HIS A 6 1.04 11.03 -6.89
CA HIS A 6 0.66 12.30 -7.50
C HIS A 6 1.55 13.48 -7.07
N ASN A 7 2.54 13.24 -6.21
CA ASN A 7 3.53 14.22 -5.79
C ASN A 7 4.92 13.78 -6.27
N ASN A 8 5.51 14.52 -7.21
CA ASN A 8 6.94 14.54 -7.57
C ASN A 8 7.57 13.42 -8.43
N GLY A 9 6.78 12.63 -9.15
CA GLY A 9 7.30 11.91 -10.34
C GLY A 9 7.99 10.56 -10.07
N SER A 10 7.96 10.02 -8.85
CA SER A 10 8.30 8.62 -8.60
C SER A 10 7.08 7.71 -8.89
N THR A 11 7.30 6.55 -9.52
CA THR A 11 6.22 5.60 -9.90
C THR A 11 6.73 4.17 -9.76
N ILE A 12 5.89 3.27 -9.27
CA ILE A 12 6.17 1.84 -9.32
C ILE A 12 5.46 1.22 -10.52
N THR A 13 6.15 0.30 -11.19
CA THR A 13 5.48 -0.73 -11.98
C THR A 13 5.68 -2.07 -11.28
N LYS A 14 4.58 -2.75 -10.92
CA LYS A 14 4.57 -4.04 -10.21
C LYS A 14 5.35 -5.16 -10.94
N GLU A 15 5.76 -4.93 -12.19
CA GLU A 15 6.53 -5.86 -13.04
C GLU A 15 8.00 -5.48 -13.24
N ILE A 16 8.37 -4.19 -13.15
CA ILE A 16 9.74 -3.71 -13.44
C ILE A 16 10.43 -3.23 -12.16
N GLY A 17 9.66 -2.82 -11.15
CA GLY A 17 10.15 -2.36 -9.84
C GLY A 17 9.96 -0.86 -9.63
N LEU A 18 10.87 -0.25 -8.87
CA LEU A 18 10.80 1.17 -8.51
C LEU A 18 11.40 2.03 -9.63
N LEU A 19 10.62 2.97 -10.15
CA LEU A 19 11.01 3.88 -11.21
C LEU A 19 10.94 5.34 -10.73
N LYS A 20 11.88 6.15 -11.20
CA LYS A 20 11.84 7.61 -11.09
C LYS A 20 11.62 8.20 -12.47
N ILE A 21 10.58 9.02 -12.61
CA ILE A 21 10.32 9.78 -13.83
C ILE A 21 11.12 11.09 -13.72
N GLU A 22 11.97 11.32 -14.71
CA GLU A 22 12.77 12.52 -14.87
C GLU A 22 12.36 13.21 -16.18
N GLU A 23 12.64 14.50 -16.34
CA GLU A 23 12.28 15.25 -17.56
C GLU A 23 12.79 14.60 -18.85
N LYS A 24 13.92 13.88 -18.77
CA LYS A 24 14.60 13.25 -19.92
C LYS A 24 14.36 11.75 -20.05
N GLY A 25 13.52 11.15 -19.19
CA GLY A 25 13.23 9.71 -19.28
C GLY A 25 12.87 9.07 -17.94
N VAL A 26 12.97 7.75 -17.88
CA VAL A 26 12.65 6.95 -16.70
C VAL A 26 13.92 6.27 -16.20
N LYS A 27 14.27 6.49 -14.93
CA LYS A 27 15.39 5.83 -14.25
C LYS A 27 14.84 4.68 -13.39
N VAL A 28 15.40 3.48 -13.55
CA VAL A 28 15.08 2.35 -12.67
C VAL A 28 15.92 2.46 -11.40
N LEU A 29 15.28 2.44 -10.23
CA LEU A 29 15.91 2.53 -8.92
C LEU A 29 16.00 1.17 -8.21
N ALA A 30 15.09 0.24 -8.48
CA ALA A 30 15.15 -1.14 -7.97
C ALA A 30 14.49 -2.13 -8.95
N LEU A 31 15.07 -3.32 -9.13
CA LEU A 31 14.66 -4.34 -10.10
C LEU A 31 14.19 -5.68 -9.48
N HIS A 32 14.26 -5.84 -8.16
CA HIS A 32 14.11 -7.15 -7.53
C HIS A 32 12.85 -7.29 -6.69
N GLY A 33 12.15 -8.41 -6.88
CA GLY A 33 10.93 -8.76 -6.16
C GLY A 33 9.68 -8.04 -6.69
N PHE A 34 8.54 -8.40 -6.11
CA PHE A 34 7.28 -7.73 -6.36
C PHE A 34 7.22 -6.45 -5.53
N VAL A 35 7.68 -5.35 -6.11
CA VAL A 35 7.53 -4.01 -5.53
C VAL A 35 6.06 -3.57 -5.66
N ASP A 36 5.39 -3.33 -4.53
CA ASP A 36 3.94 -3.08 -4.55
C ASP A 36 3.58 -1.59 -4.43
N ASP A 37 4.12 -0.92 -3.40
CA ASP A 37 3.78 0.46 -3.07
C ASP A 37 5.00 1.29 -2.66
N VAL A 38 4.90 2.62 -2.83
CA VAL A 38 5.96 3.60 -2.52
C VAL A 38 5.36 4.87 -1.96
N VAL A 39 6.09 5.50 -1.05
CA VAL A 39 5.85 6.87 -0.61
C VAL A 39 7.16 7.65 -0.60
N GLU A 40 7.11 8.89 -1.06
CA GLU A 40 8.23 9.83 -1.06
C GLU A 40 8.11 10.76 0.17
N ALA A 41 9.20 10.86 0.94
CA ALA A 41 9.30 11.80 2.05
C ALA A 41 9.76 13.18 1.56
N SER A 42 9.57 14.19 2.41
CA SER A 42 9.96 15.58 2.11
C SER A 42 11.45 15.78 1.83
N ASP A 43 12.31 14.88 2.29
CA ASP A 43 13.76 14.89 2.02
C ASP A 43 14.12 14.19 0.69
N GLY A 44 13.11 13.70 -0.05
CA GLY A 44 13.27 12.93 -1.29
C GLY A 44 13.58 11.44 -1.08
N SER A 45 13.69 10.98 0.17
CA SER A 45 13.81 9.55 0.46
C SER A 45 12.56 8.81 -0.02
N LEU A 46 12.75 7.63 -0.60
CA LEU A 46 11.63 6.78 -1.00
C LEU A 46 11.53 5.59 -0.05
N TYR A 47 10.36 5.40 0.54
CA TYR A 47 10.03 4.22 1.33
C TYR A 47 9.12 3.34 0.50
N TYR A 48 9.46 2.08 0.31
CA TYR A 48 8.68 1.20 -0.56
C TYR A 48 8.64 -0.22 -0.02
N SER A 49 7.56 -0.91 -0.38
CA SER A 49 7.33 -2.29 -0.02
C SER A 49 7.75 -3.23 -1.15
N VAL A 50 8.27 -4.38 -0.77
CA VAL A 50 8.40 -5.55 -1.64
C VAL A 50 7.49 -6.61 -1.05
N ALA A 51 6.39 -6.91 -1.72
CA ALA A 51 5.43 -7.93 -1.30
C ALA A 51 6.10 -9.31 -1.20
N SER A 52 6.86 -9.69 -2.22
CA SER A 52 7.61 -10.94 -2.21
C SER A 52 8.92 -10.80 -2.96
N THR A 53 10.00 -11.25 -2.35
CA THR A 53 11.32 -11.37 -3.00
C THR A 53 11.40 -12.55 -3.97
N LYS A 54 10.41 -13.45 -4.00
CA LYS A 54 10.41 -14.66 -4.86
C LYS A 54 9.35 -14.64 -5.96
N TYR A 55 8.14 -14.18 -5.66
CA TYR A 55 7.00 -14.27 -6.58
C TYR A 55 6.56 -12.89 -7.05
N GLY A 56 6.50 -12.69 -8.37
CA GLY A 56 5.96 -11.48 -8.99
C GLY A 56 4.43 -11.44 -9.02
N LEU A 57 3.88 -10.34 -9.52
CA LEU A 57 2.43 -10.10 -9.63
C LEU A 57 1.66 -11.25 -10.29
N HIS A 58 2.18 -11.94 -11.29
CA HIS A 58 1.46 -13.04 -11.96
C HIS A 58 1.43 -14.34 -11.15
N ASN A 59 2.29 -14.48 -10.14
CA ASN A 59 2.44 -15.69 -9.32
C ASN A 59 2.22 -15.43 -7.82
N TRP A 60 1.60 -14.29 -7.47
CA TRP A 60 1.40 -13.87 -6.07
C TRP A 60 0.68 -14.92 -5.22
N ILE A 61 -0.23 -15.70 -5.81
CA ILE A 61 -0.95 -16.76 -5.12
C ILE A 61 -0.01 -17.87 -4.59
N LEU A 62 1.13 -18.10 -5.25
CA LEU A 62 2.13 -19.06 -4.76
C LEU A 62 2.83 -18.56 -3.49
N ASP A 63 2.91 -17.24 -3.28
CA ASP A 63 3.44 -16.67 -2.05
C ASP A 63 2.50 -16.96 -0.87
N VAL A 64 1.20 -16.78 -1.08
CA VAL A 64 0.14 -17.17 -0.11
C VAL A 64 0.27 -18.64 0.26
N LEU A 65 0.35 -19.51 -0.76
CA LEU A 65 0.39 -20.96 -0.57
C LEU A 65 1.68 -21.44 0.10
N GLU A 66 2.82 -20.80 -0.20
CA GLU A 66 4.08 -21.13 0.47
C GLU A 66 4.12 -20.61 1.91
N ALA A 67 3.35 -19.56 2.22
CA ALA A 67 3.17 -18.99 3.56
C ALA A 67 4.49 -18.65 4.28
N LYS A 68 5.54 -18.35 3.51
CA LYS A 68 6.85 -17.94 4.04
C LYS A 68 6.97 -16.42 4.03
N PRO A 69 7.48 -15.81 5.11
CA PRO A 69 7.67 -14.37 5.18
C PRO A 69 8.80 -13.92 4.25
N ARG A 70 8.44 -13.39 3.08
CA ARG A 70 9.39 -12.93 2.04
C ARG A 70 9.26 -11.47 1.67
N GLY A 71 8.37 -10.75 2.35
CA GLY A 71 8.17 -9.34 2.14
C GLY A 71 9.23 -8.51 2.84
N GLN A 72 9.45 -7.30 2.33
CA GLN A 72 10.44 -6.36 2.85
C GLN A 72 9.89 -4.94 2.84
N LEU A 73 10.37 -4.12 3.76
CA LEU A 73 10.25 -2.67 3.74
C LEU A 73 11.63 -2.09 3.48
N LEU A 74 11.76 -1.25 2.45
CA LEU A 74 13.04 -0.69 2.03
C LEU A 74 12.98 0.84 2.02
N LYS A 75 14.16 1.46 2.16
CA LYS A 75 14.39 2.89 1.97
C LYS A 75 15.44 3.09 0.89
N TYR A 76 15.11 3.89 -0.12
CA TYR A 76 16.07 4.48 -1.05
C TYR A 76 16.44 5.89 -0.59
N ASP A 77 17.73 6.16 -0.45
CA ASP A 77 18.29 7.45 -0.12
C ASP A 77 18.85 8.11 -1.40
N PRO A 78 18.28 9.23 -1.87
CA PRO A 78 18.73 9.89 -3.09
C PRO A 78 20.10 10.56 -2.95
N SER A 79 20.54 10.89 -1.73
CA SER A 79 21.82 11.57 -1.47
C SER A 79 23.01 10.64 -1.68
N SER A 80 22.88 9.38 -1.25
CA SER A 80 23.87 8.33 -1.43
C SER A 80 23.59 7.44 -2.64
N ASN A 81 22.40 7.54 -3.24
CA ASN A 81 21.90 6.65 -4.30
C ASN A 81 21.95 5.17 -3.87
N THR A 82 21.61 4.91 -2.61
CA THR A 82 21.62 3.55 -2.04
C THR A 82 20.25 3.14 -1.51
N THR A 83 19.98 1.85 -1.58
CA THR A 83 18.82 1.22 -0.96
C THR A 83 19.26 0.45 0.28
N SER A 84 18.51 0.58 1.36
CA SER A 84 18.66 -0.20 2.59
C SER A 84 17.36 -0.94 2.92
N VAL A 85 17.49 -2.15 3.46
CA VAL A 85 16.34 -2.91 4.00
C VAL A 85 16.09 -2.42 5.42
N LEU A 86 14.92 -1.85 5.67
CA LEU A 86 14.50 -1.41 7.00
C LEU A 86 13.94 -2.57 7.81
N LEU A 87 13.16 -3.43 7.17
CA LEU A 87 12.58 -4.64 7.74
C LEU A 87 12.58 -5.75 6.69
N ASP A 88 12.87 -6.97 7.14
CA ASP A 88 12.85 -8.19 6.33
C ASP A 88 11.94 -9.24 7.00
N GLY A 89 11.53 -10.25 6.24
CA GLY A 89 10.69 -11.33 6.77
C GLY A 89 9.26 -10.87 7.08
N LEU A 90 8.69 -10.02 6.23
CA LEU A 90 7.29 -9.60 6.33
C LEU A 90 6.36 -10.57 5.57
N GLY A 91 5.14 -10.76 6.07
CA GLY A 91 4.10 -11.53 5.42
C GLY A 91 3.39 -10.74 4.33
N PHE A 92 4.01 -10.67 3.15
CA PHE A 92 3.51 -9.94 1.98
C PHE A 92 3.31 -8.45 2.26
N ALA A 93 4.44 -7.72 2.27
CA ALA A 93 4.47 -6.29 2.54
C ALA A 93 3.80 -5.51 1.41
N ASN A 94 2.70 -4.82 1.72
CA ASN A 94 1.81 -4.27 0.71
C ASN A 94 1.81 -2.74 0.73
N GLY A 95 0.75 -2.08 1.21
CA GLY A 95 0.74 -0.62 1.27
C GLY A 95 1.81 -0.02 2.19
N VAL A 96 2.28 1.18 1.84
CA VAL A 96 3.15 2.03 2.67
C VAL A 96 2.70 3.49 2.62
N ALA A 97 2.60 4.15 3.78
CA ALA A 97 2.26 5.57 3.86
C ALA A 97 3.00 6.28 4.99
N LEU A 98 3.43 7.51 4.76
CA LEU A 98 3.98 8.38 5.79
C LEU A 98 2.85 9.00 6.63
N SER A 99 3.14 9.25 7.91
CA SER A 99 2.38 10.19 8.73
C SER A 99 2.51 11.62 8.20
N ALA A 100 1.59 12.50 8.60
CA ALA A 100 1.62 13.90 8.22
C ALA A 100 2.93 14.60 8.65
N ASP A 101 3.42 14.28 9.85
CA ASP A 101 4.65 14.84 10.42
C ASP A 101 5.92 14.07 10.00
N GLN A 102 5.76 12.94 9.28
CA GLN A 102 6.83 12.03 8.87
C GLN A 102 7.72 11.51 10.03
N ASP A 103 7.20 11.49 11.25
CA ASP A 103 7.87 10.93 12.43
C ASP A 103 7.76 9.39 12.47
N TYR A 104 6.77 8.83 11.78
CA TYR A 104 6.62 7.41 11.48
C TYR A 104 6.03 7.16 10.08
N LEU A 105 6.17 5.94 9.60
CA LEU A 105 5.38 5.39 8.48
C LEU A 105 4.50 4.24 8.96
N VAL A 106 3.44 3.94 8.20
CA VAL A 106 2.61 2.75 8.36
C VAL A 106 2.84 1.84 7.15
N PHE A 107 2.95 0.54 7.39
CA PHE A 107 3.01 -0.47 6.35
C PHE A 107 2.10 -1.66 6.69
N CYS A 108 1.64 -2.38 5.68
CA CYS A 108 0.68 -3.47 5.84
C CYS A 108 1.27 -4.84 5.48
N GLU A 109 0.90 -5.86 6.25
CA GLU A 109 1.22 -7.27 5.98
C GLU A 109 -0.08 -8.00 5.60
N SER A 110 -0.29 -8.23 4.29
CA SER A 110 -1.52 -8.83 3.76
C SER A 110 -1.82 -10.17 4.43
N TRP A 111 -0.83 -11.07 4.50
CA TRP A 111 -1.00 -12.43 5.04
C TRP A 111 -1.01 -12.47 6.58
N LYS A 112 -0.79 -11.35 7.24
CA LYS A 112 -0.90 -11.22 8.70
C LYS A 112 -2.11 -10.39 9.12
N HIS A 113 -2.92 -9.91 8.18
CA HIS A 113 -4.16 -9.18 8.46
C HIS A 113 -3.96 -8.01 9.44
N LYS A 114 -2.86 -7.27 9.28
CA LYS A 114 -2.48 -6.17 10.17
C LYS A 114 -1.65 -5.13 9.43
N CYS A 115 -1.62 -3.93 9.99
CA CYS A 115 -0.65 -2.90 9.63
C CYS A 115 0.13 -2.46 10.88
N LEU A 116 1.37 -2.10 10.66
CA LEU A 116 2.34 -1.75 11.69
C LEU A 116 2.85 -0.32 11.44
N LYS A 117 3.15 0.39 12.52
CA LYS A 117 3.96 1.60 12.45
C LYS A 117 5.44 1.24 12.48
N TYR A 118 6.26 2.01 11.77
CA TYR A 118 7.71 2.03 11.87
C TYR A 118 8.15 3.46 12.17
N TRP A 119 8.80 3.66 13.32
CA TRP A 119 9.24 4.99 13.76
C TRP A 119 10.46 5.44 12.96
N LEU A 120 10.38 6.63 12.36
CA LEU A 120 11.43 7.23 11.54
C LEU A 120 12.32 8.19 12.33
N ASP A 121 11.80 8.75 13.42
CA ASP A 121 12.50 9.69 14.28
C ASP A 121 12.27 9.44 15.79
N GLY A 122 13.01 10.17 16.62
CA GLY A 122 12.95 10.13 18.08
C GLY A 122 13.54 8.87 18.71
N ASP A 123 13.34 8.70 20.02
CA ASP A 123 13.90 7.60 20.82
C ASP A 123 13.42 6.20 20.40
N ARG A 124 12.37 6.15 19.57
CA ARG A 124 11.77 4.92 19.06
C ARG A 124 12.21 4.59 17.63
N LYS A 125 13.04 5.44 16.99
CA LYS A 125 13.52 5.24 15.63
C LYS A 125 13.97 3.81 15.38
N GLY A 126 13.46 3.23 14.30
CA GLY A 126 13.74 1.85 13.88
C GLY A 126 12.88 0.77 14.55
N LYS A 127 12.06 1.12 15.55
CA LYS A 127 11.14 0.18 16.20
C LYS A 127 9.79 0.12 15.49
N THR A 128 9.11 -1.00 15.66
CA THR A 128 7.75 -1.20 15.18
C THR A 128 6.73 -1.26 16.31
N GLU A 129 5.48 -0.91 16.01
CA GLU A 129 4.33 -1.14 16.89
C GLU A 129 3.07 -1.47 16.08
N ILE A 130 2.10 -2.11 16.71
CA ILE A 130 0.82 -2.41 16.06
C ILE A 130 0.08 -1.10 15.80
N PHE A 131 -0.26 -0.85 14.54
CA PHE A 131 -1.16 0.24 14.16
C PHE A 131 -2.61 -0.23 14.23
N THR A 132 -2.88 -1.37 13.59
CA THR A 132 -4.16 -2.07 13.62
C THR A 132 -3.93 -3.53 13.28
N ASP A 133 -4.65 -4.44 13.92
CA ASP A 133 -4.56 -5.87 13.67
C ASP A 133 -5.96 -6.50 13.60
N ASN A 134 -6.00 -7.83 13.42
CA ASN A 134 -7.25 -8.60 13.33
C ASN A 134 -8.22 -8.03 12.28
N LEU A 135 -7.68 -7.57 11.15
CA LEU A 135 -8.46 -6.96 10.09
C LEU A 135 -9.36 -8.02 9.42
N PRO A 136 -10.61 -7.66 9.06
CA PRO A 136 -11.56 -8.60 8.45
C PRO A 136 -11.16 -9.04 7.03
N GLY A 137 -10.14 -8.40 6.44
CA GLY A 137 -9.53 -8.76 5.17
C GLY A 137 -8.02 -8.48 5.16
N ALA A 138 -7.33 -8.97 4.14
CA ALA A 138 -5.92 -8.71 3.93
C ALA A 138 -5.71 -7.23 3.52
N PRO A 139 -4.96 -6.42 4.28
CA PRO A 139 -4.74 -5.03 3.91
C PRO A 139 -3.87 -4.91 2.66
N ASP A 140 -4.25 -4.00 1.76
CA ASP A 140 -3.56 -3.69 0.52
C ASP A 140 -2.89 -2.31 0.58
N ASN A 141 -3.07 -1.43 -0.42
CA ASN A 141 -2.53 -0.07 -0.35
C ASN A 141 -3.17 0.73 0.79
N ILE A 142 -2.36 1.60 1.40
CA ILE A 142 -2.73 2.53 2.46
C ILE A 142 -2.35 3.95 2.04
N ASN A 143 -3.21 4.93 2.28
CA ASN A 143 -2.96 6.33 1.94
C ASN A 143 -3.31 7.26 3.09
N LEU A 144 -2.50 8.30 3.32
CA LEU A 144 -2.80 9.36 4.27
C LEU A 144 -3.99 10.19 3.77
N ALA A 145 -4.94 10.46 4.66
CA ALA A 145 -6.06 11.36 4.45
C ALA A 145 -5.71 12.79 4.92
N PRO A 146 -6.37 13.83 4.39
CA PRO A 146 -6.07 15.23 4.72
C PRO A 146 -6.14 15.58 6.21
N ASP A 147 -6.92 14.84 7.00
CA ASP A 147 -7.08 15.04 8.43
C ASP A 147 -6.11 14.23 9.31
N GLY A 148 -5.04 13.69 8.71
CA GLY A 148 -3.99 12.95 9.40
C GLY A 148 -4.33 11.48 9.68
N SER A 149 -5.49 11.02 9.24
CA SER A 149 -5.85 9.61 9.31
C SER A 149 -5.43 8.82 8.07
N PHE A 150 -5.72 7.52 8.01
CA PHE A 150 -5.30 6.66 6.89
C PHE A 150 -6.46 5.88 6.30
N TRP A 151 -6.58 5.89 4.98
CA TRP A 151 -7.43 4.99 4.20
C TRP A 151 -6.69 3.71 3.87
N ILE A 152 -7.27 2.55 4.21
CA ILE A 152 -6.69 1.23 3.93
C ILE A 152 -7.68 0.45 3.06
N ALA A 153 -7.26 -0.04 1.90
CA ALA A 153 -8.05 -1.00 1.15
C ALA A 153 -7.90 -2.39 1.80
N LEU A 154 -9.01 -3.08 2.07
CA LEU A 154 -8.98 -4.48 2.48
C LEU A 154 -9.36 -5.38 1.32
N ILE A 155 -8.64 -6.48 1.14
CA ILE A 155 -8.99 -7.56 0.22
C ILE A 155 -9.43 -8.75 1.04
N GLU A 156 -10.70 -9.10 0.97
CA GLU A 156 -11.17 -10.37 1.48
C GLU A 156 -11.02 -11.44 0.39
N LEU A 157 -10.28 -12.51 0.68
CA LEU A 157 -10.14 -13.65 -0.21
C LEU A 157 -11.29 -14.62 0.04
N HIS A 158 -12.45 -14.39 -0.57
CA HIS A 158 -13.58 -15.33 -0.45
C HIS A 158 -13.54 -16.40 -1.53
N SER A 159 -13.40 -17.65 -1.12
CA SER A 159 -13.57 -18.81 -1.97
C SER A 159 -15.07 -19.07 -2.18
N ARG A 160 -15.61 -19.01 -3.42
CA ARG A 160 -16.88 -19.75 -3.67
C ARG A 160 -16.65 -21.27 -3.70
N LYS A 161 -15.45 -21.67 -4.14
CA LYS A 161 -14.69 -22.86 -3.73
C LYS A 161 -13.16 -22.72 -4.00
N LEU A 162 -12.73 -21.52 -4.47
CA LEU A 162 -11.37 -20.95 -4.63
C LEU A 162 -11.36 -19.84 -5.73
N GLY A 163 -12.50 -19.59 -6.39
CA GLY A 163 -12.75 -18.38 -7.19
C GLY A 163 -13.02 -17.16 -6.30
N LEU A 164 -11.99 -16.33 -6.14
CA LEU A 164 -11.88 -15.20 -5.22
C LEU A 164 -12.93 -14.13 -5.53
N LEU A 165 -13.88 -13.93 -4.62
CA LEU A 165 -14.68 -12.71 -4.55
C LEU A 165 -13.97 -11.71 -3.65
N TYR A 166 -13.87 -10.47 -4.11
CA TYR A 166 -13.15 -9.42 -3.41
C TYR A 166 -14.15 -8.51 -2.73
N LYS A 167 -14.28 -8.69 -1.42
CA LYS A 167 -14.90 -7.68 -0.57
C LYS A 167 -13.81 -6.74 -0.07
N TRP A 168 -14.15 -5.47 -0.02
CA TRP A 168 -13.25 -4.44 0.45
C TRP A 168 -13.94 -3.53 1.45
N GLN A 169 -13.14 -2.98 2.35
CA GLN A 169 -13.56 -2.10 3.42
C GLN A 169 -12.50 -1.02 3.58
N LEU A 170 -12.91 0.14 4.08
CA LEU A 170 -12.01 1.24 4.36
C LEU A 170 -11.94 1.50 5.86
N LEU A 171 -10.72 1.59 6.35
CA LEU A 171 -10.43 1.97 7.72
C LEU A 171 -10.01 3.43 7.79
N ARG A 172 -10.14 4.00 8.99
CA ARG A 172 -9.55 5.27 9.41
C ARG A 172 -8.99 5.11 10.82
N ASN A 173 -7.67 5.22 10.96
CA ASN A 173 -6.95 5.04 12.23
C ASN A 173 -7.23 3.69 12.92
N GLY A 174 -7.22 2.60 12.15
CA GLY A 174 -7.46 1.24 12.66
C GLY A 174 -8.92 0.96 13.05
N LYS A 175 -9.83 1.93 12.87
CA LYS A 175 -11.27 1.73 13.06
C LYS A 175 -11.98 1.73 11.72
N ILE A 176 -12.91 0.80 11.55
CA ILE A 176 -13.82 0.79 10.40
C ILE A 176 -14.80 1.94 10.61
N ILE A 177 -14.60 3.05 9.90
CA ILE A 177 -15.52 4.20 9.92
C ILE A 177 -16.56 4.14 8.82
N ARG A 178 -16.24 3.49 7.69
CA ARG A 178 -17.12 3.36 6.53
C ARG A 178 -16.65 2.21 5.66
N GLY A 179 -17.42 1.13 5.62
CA GLY A 179 -17.28 0.10 4.60
C GLY A 179 -18.02 0.51 3.35
N PHE A 180 -17.33 0.60 2.22
CA PHE A 180 -17.97 0.58 0.91
C PHE A 180 -17.80 -0.84 0.39
N ASP A 181 -18.91 -1.56 0.26
CA ASP A 181 -18.91 -2.99 -0.05
C ASP A 181 -19.56 -3.22 -1.43
N ASP A 182 -18.84 -3.89 -2.33
CA ASP A 182 -19.42 -4.51 -3.54
C ASP A 182 -18.98 -5.98 -3.60
N PRO A 183 -19.59 -6.85 -2.78
CA PRO A 183 -19.14 -8.22 -2.59
C PRO A 183 -19.43 -9.08 -3.83
N THR A 184 -20.22 -8.56 -4.77
CA THR A 184 -20.54 -9.20 -6.05
C THR A 184 -19.64 -8.75 -7.19
N GLY A 185 -18.87 -7.67 -6.99
CA GLY A 185 -18.09 -7.04 -8.05
C GLY A 185 -18.94 -6.51 -9.20
N LYS A 186 -20.22 -6.17 -8.95
CA LYS A 186 -21.15 -5.72 -10.00
C LYS A 186 -20.77 -4.34 -10.55
N VAL A 187 -20.20 -3.50 -9.69
CA VAL A 187 -19.78 -2.14 -9.98
C VAL A 187 -18.27 -2.04 -9.97
N MET A 188 -17.59 -2.52 -8.92
CA MET A 188 -16.14 -2.44 -8.83
C MET A 188 -15.56 -3.60 -7.99
N ALA A 189 -15.04 -4.61 -8.68
CA ALA A 189 -14.31 -5.71 -8.05
C ALA A 189 -12.85 -5.34 -7.73
N PHE A 190 -12.26 -6.00 -6.72
CA PHE A 190 -10.83 -5.97 -6.41
C PHE A 190 -10.24 -4.56 -6.29
N VAL A 191 -10.83 -3.74 -5.42
CA VAL A 191 -10.28 -2.42 -5.07
C VAL A 191 -9.02 -2.63 -4.24
N THR A 192 -7.90 -2.13 -4.75
CA THR A 192 -6.57 -2.29 -4.15
C THR A 192 -6.07 -1.00 -3.51
N SER A 193 -6.67 0.15 -3.86
CA SER A 193 -6.28 1.45 -3.32
C SER A 193 -7.47 2.40 -3.20
N ALA A 194 -7.37 3.29 -2.21
CA ALA A 194 -8.29 4.40 -2.03
C ALA A 194 -7.51 5.67 -1.65
N LEU A 195 -7.78 6.77 -2.34
CA LEU A 195 -7.13 8.07 -2.14
C LEU A 195 -8.20 9.15 -1.99
N GLU A 196 -8.11 9.93 -0.92
CA GLU A 196 -8.95 11.11 -0.74
C GLU A 196 -8.32 12.34 -1.40
N PHE A 197 -9.10 13.03 -2.22
CA PHE A 197 -8.69 14.26 -2.88
C PHE A 197 -9.91 15.11 -3.24
N GLU A 198 -9.85 16.42 -2.96
CA GLU A 198 -10.92 17.39 -3.28
C GLU A 198 -12.33 16.93 -2.89
N GLY A 199 -12.50 16.43 -1.66
CA GLY A 199 -13.79 15.98 -1.12
C GLY A 199 -14.34 14.71 -1.77
N HIS A 200 -13.51 13.98 -2.52
CA HIS A 200 -13.87 12.72 -3.14
C HIS A 200 -12.90 11.62 -2.73
N LEU A 201 -13.41 10.41 -2.70
CA LEU A 201 -12.63 9.21 -2.58
C LEU A 201 -12.48 8.56 -3.96
N TYR A 202 -11.23 8.45 -4.42
CA TYR A 202 -10.85 7.80 -5.66
C TYR A 202 -10.43 6.36 -5.39
N LEU A 203 -10.97 5.41 -6.14
CA LEU A 203 -10.73 3.98 -5.97
C LEU A 203 -9.96 3.43 -7.16
N GLY A 204 -8.93 2.63 -6.90
CA GLY A 204 -8.16 1.88 -7.90
C GLY A 204 -8.47 0.38 -7.81
N SER A 205 -8.57 -0.29 -8.97
CA SER A 205 -8.81 -1.73 -9.05
C SER A 205 -8.01 -2.40 -10.15
N LEU A 206 -7.35 -3.52 -9.84
CA LEU A 206 -6.59 -4.31 -10.83
C LEU A 206 -7.46 -4.96 -11.91
N HIS A 207 -8.78 -5.00 -11.73
CA HIS A 207 -9.70 -5.72 -12.62
C HIS A 207 -10.47 -4.82 -13.57
N ASN A 208 -10.51 -3.50 -13.30
CA ASN A 208 -11.31 -2.56 -14.08
C ASN A 208 -10.41 -1.60 -14.87
N ASP A 209 -10.90 -1.14 -16.01
CA ASP A 209 -10.24 -0.15 -16.88
C ASP A 209 -10.66 1.29 -16.57
N PHE A 210 -11.51 1.49 -15.57
CA PHE A 210 -11.93 2.79 -15.05
C PHE A 210 -11.54 2.98 -13.57
N ARG A 211 -11.64 4.23 -13.12
CA ARG A 211 -11.42 4.62 -11.71
C ARG A 211 -12.76 4.88 -11.04
N GLY A 212 -12.93 4.38 -9.81
CA GLY A 212 -14.09 4.72 -8.99
C GLY A 212 -13.93 6.12 -8.40
N LYS A 213 -15.04 6.86 -8.28
CA LYS A 213 -15.08 8.17 -7.63
C LYS A 213 -16.33 8.27 -6.77
N LEU A 214 -16.18 8.46 -5.47
CA LEU A 214 -17.27 8.58 -4.51
C LEU A 214 -17.21 9.94 -3.82
N PRO A 215 -18.32 10.68 -3.70
CA PRO A 215 -18.33 11.90 -2.90
C PRO A 215 -18.18 11.55 -1.42
N LEU A 216 -17.30 12.25 -0.72
CA LEU A 216 -17.25 12.21 0.73
C LEU A 216 -18.22 13.27 1.26
N PRO A 217 -19.08 12.94 2.24
CA PRO A 217 -19.92 13.94 2.86
C PRO A 217 -19.01 14.99 3.49
N THR A 218 -19.37 16.25 3.29
CA THR A 218 -18.71 17.38 3.91
C THR A 218 -18.65 17.13 5.42
N PRO A 219 -17.50 17.31 6.08
CA PRO A 219 -17.48 17.32 7.53
C PRO A 219 -18.54 18.30 8.03
N PRO A 220 -19.37 17.95 9.03
CA PRO A 220 -20.23 18.95 9.64
C PRO A 220 -19.33 20.10 10.13
N LEU A 221 -19.72 21.33 9.77
CA LEU A 221 -19.10 22.58 10.23
C LEU A 221 -19.01 22.63 11.76
#